data_AF-A0A6M3KWI3-F1
#
_entry.id   AF-A0A6M3KWI3-F1
#
_cell.length_a   1.000
_cell.length_b   1.000
_cell.length_c   1.000
_cell.angle_alpha   90.00
_cell.angle_beta   90.00
_cell.angle_gamma   90.00
#
_symmetry.space_group_name_H-M   'P 1'
#
loop_
_entity.id
_entity.type
_entity.pdbx_description
1 polymer ?
#
loop_
_entity_poly.entity_id
_entity_poly.type
_entity_poly.pdbx_seq_one_letter_code
_entity_poly.pdbx_strand_id
1 'polypeptide(L)'
;MAKKIDIEDLKAVAGELNELMDLDPAIKLTQGKDDLEKDVIKAGKLLEPGDELSKKATACLTALGFEVPGGTEEEEEEEVEEKKAALKRKPKGKAKAKEVEEEEEEEVIEEEAEEEVIEGDEFDDMDRAALKKYIATNSLDVKVFKGDTDDAIRDKIREVADVEVEEEEENTGDEFDEMDRSALKKYIASNSLDVKVFKGDSDDAIRDKIRATTPKASKKGGSPKRGGKAKNATPEKTRAEVFNDLMKEGGGTRDELIAGMHKNYKGGESSEAEAQFQVGLFLRLLDTMGYVKTDKDGKYSLKK
;
A
#
# COMPACT_ATOMS: atom_id res chain seq x y z
N MET A 1 -22.40 -30.38 12.64
CA MET A 1 -23.51 -29.59 12.07
C MET A 1 -22.92 -28.22 11.75
N ALA A 2 -23.00 -27.74 10.50
CA ALA A 2 -22.49 -26.41 10.16
C ALA A 2 -23.27 -25.37 10.97
N LYS A 3 -22.54 -24.51 11.70
CA LYS A 3 -23.15 -23.41 12.47
C LYS A 3 -23.82 -22.49 11.45
N LYS A 4 -25.11 -22.22 11.60
CA LYS A 4 -25.79 -21.26 10.72
C LYS A 4 -25.29 -19.88 11.09
N ILE A 5 -24.67 -19.20 10.14
CA ILE A 5 -24.19 -17.83 10.28
C ILE A 5 -25.38 -16.89 10.04
N ASP A 6 -25.57 -15.89 10.91
CA ASP A 6 -26.62 -14.89 10.75
C ASP A 6 -26.18 -13.77 9.80
N ILE A 7 -27.16 -13.09 9.18
CA ILE A 7 -26.85 -12.01 8.23
C ILE A 7 -26.17 -10.81 8.91
N GLU A 8 -26.45 -10.59 10.20
CA GLU A 8 -25.81 -9.53 10.98
C GLU A 8 -24.31 -9.80 11.18
N ASP A 9 -23.94 -11.06 11.42
CA ASP A 9 -22.53 -11.46 11.53
C ASP A 9 -21.80 -11.24 10.20
N LEU A 10 -22.40 -11.65 9.07
CA LEU A 10 -21.84 -11.41 7.74
C LEU A 10 -21.65 -9.91 7.42
N LYS A 11 -22.56 -9.04 7.90
CA LYS A 11 -22.42 -7.59 7.72
C LYS A 11 -21.29 -7.01 8.56
N ALA A 12 -21.13 -7.50 9.79
CA ALA A 12 -20.01 -7.09 10.63
C ALA A 12 -18.68 -7.47 9.98
N VAL A 13 -18.55 -8.72 9.50
CA VAL A 13 -17.34 -9.19 8.80
C VAL A 13 -17.09 -8.40 7.52
N ALA A 14 -18.11 -8.16 6.71
CA ALA A 14 -17.97 -7.37 5.49
C ALA A 14 -17.56 -5.91 5.77
N GLY A 15 -18.00 -5.33 6.89
CA GLY A 15 -17.56 -4.01 7.35
C GLY A 15 -16.07 -3.98 7.70
N GLU A 16 -15.63 -4.93 8.53
CA GLU A 16 -14.21 -5.07 8.89
C GLU A 16 -13.34 -5.32 7.66
N LEU A 17 -13.76 -6.18 6.73
CA LEU A 17 -13.00 -6.46 5.51
C LEU A 17 -12.91 -5.25 4.57
N ASN A 18 -13.96 -4.42 4.49
CA ASN A 18 -13.92 -3.19 3.72
C ASN A 18 -12.95 -2.17 4.31
N GLU A 19 -12.88 -2.06 5.64
CA GLU A 19 -12.00 -1.12 6.35
C GLU A 19 -10.55 -1.60 6.36
N LEU A 20 -10.32 -2.90 6.53
CA LEU A 20 -8.97 -3.46 6.61
C LEU A 20 -8.26 -3.51 5.25
N MET A 21 -9.00 -3.82 4.19
CA MET A 21 -8.42 -4.12 2.88
C MET A 21 -8.66 -3.05 1.81
N ASP A 22 -9.34 -1.94 2.18
CA ASP A 22 -9.73 -0.87 1.26
C ASP A 22 -10.32 -1.40 -0.07
N LEU A 23 -11.24 -2.37 0.01
CA LEU A 23 -11.76 -3.09 -1.15
C LEU A 23 -12.42 -2.12 -2.17
N ASP A 24 -11.96 -2.17 -3.42
CA ASP A 24 -12.60 -1.50 -4.56
C ASP A 24 -13.06 -2.53 -5.63
N PRO A 25 -14.38 -2.76 -5.80
CA PRO A 25 -15.49 -2.12 -5.11
C PRO A 25 -15.76 -2.70 -3.72
N ALA A 26 -16.15 -1.84 -2.77
CA ALA A 26 -16.50 -2.24 -1.41
C ALA A 26 -17.69 -3.21 -1.39
N ILE A 27 -17.68 -4.15 -0.44
CA ILE A 27 -18.75 -5.11 -0.22
C ILE A 27 -20.01 -4.35 0.23
N LYS A 28 -21.12 -4.54 -0.48
CA LYS A 28 -22.38 -3.84 -0.21
C LYS A 28 -23.11 -4.46 0.97
N LEU A 29 -23.15 -3.79 2.11
CA LEU A 29 -23.81 -4.27 3.33
C LEU A 29 -25.35 -4.39 3.23
N THR A 30 -25.95 -3.84 2.16
CA THR A 30 -27.40 -3.88 1.91
C THR A 30 -27.84 -5.07 1.08
N GLN A 31 -26.92 -5.89 0.57
CA GLN A 31 -27.25 -7.02 -0.31
C GLN A 31 -27.83 -8.22 0.45
N GLY A 32 -28.41 -9.16 -0.30
CA GLY A 32 -28.98 -10.39 0.25
C GLY A 32 -27.92 -11.27 0.91
N LYS A 33 -28.35 -12.16 1.82
CA LYS A 33 -27.46 -13.05 2.58
C LYS A 33 -26.49 -13.83 1.68
N ASP A 34 -27.01 -14.43 0.62
CA ASP A 34 -26.24 -15.30 -0.27
C ASP A 34 -25.17 -14.54 -1.07
N ASP A 35 -25.42 -13.29 -1.44
CA ASP A 35 -24.46 -12.46 -2.17
C ASP A 35 -23.41 -11.87 -1.22
N LEU A 36 -23.84 -11.48 -0.02
CA LEU A 36 -22.93 -11.03 1.04
C LEU A 36 -21.96 -12.14 1.45
N GLU A 37 -22.46 -13.39 1.57
CA GLU A 37 -21.63 -14.56 1.86
C GLU A 37 -20.58 -14.78 0.76
N LYS A 38 -20.96 -14.73 -0.53
CA LYS A 38 -20.00 -14.87 -1.64
C LYS A 38 -18.93 -13.80 -1.64
N ASP A 39 -19.30 -12.55 -1.36
CA ASP A 39 -18.37 -11.43 -1.34
C ASP A 39 -17.42 -11.53 -0.15
N VAL A 40 -17.92 -11.89 1.04
CA VAL A 40 -17.08 -12.15 2.23
C VAL A 40 -16.12 -13.31 1.98
N ILE A 41 -16.57 -14.38 1.33
CA ILE A 41 -15.71 -15.50 0.90
C ILE A 41 -14.64 -15.04 -0.09
N LYS A 42 -14.99 -14.16 -1.03
CA LYS A 42 -14.05 -13.64 -2.03
C LYS A 42 -12.99 -12.75 -1.41
N ALA A 43 -13.39 -11.86 -0.49
CA ALA A 43 -12.48 -11.01 0.27
C ALA A 43 -11.61 -11.80 1.25
N GLY A 44 -12.17 -12.81 1.93
CA GLY A 44 -11.42 -13.68 2.82
C GLY A 44 -10.28 -14.47 2.14
N LYS A 45 -10.35 -14.68 0.82
CA LYS A 45 -9.24 -15.27 0.03
C LYS A 45 -8.05 -14.33 -0.18
N LEU A 46 -8.26 -13.04 0.00
CA LEU A 46 -7.24 -12.02 -0.20
C LEU A 46 -6.49 -11.69 1.10
N LEU A 47 -6.94 -12.23 2.24
CA LEU A 47 -6.29 -12.02 3.53
C LEU A 47 -4.90 -12.63 3.53
N GLU A 48 -3.93 -11.86 4.03
CA GLU A 48 -2.54 -12.26 4.18
C GLU A 48 -2.24 -12.70 5.63
N PRO A 49 -1.24 -13.57 5.84
CA PRO A 49 -0.78 -13.91 7.18
C PRO A 49 -0.26 -12.68 7.92
N GLY A 50 -0.96 -12.26 8.98
CA GLY A 50 -0.66 -11.05 9.74
C GLY A 50 -1.83 -10.06 9.81
N ASP A 51 -2.87 -10.25 8.98
CA ASP A 51 -4.08 -9.43 9.01
C ASP A 51 -4.87 -9.64 10.31
N GLU A 52 -5.05 -8.57 11.08
CA GLU A 52 -5.80 -8.60 12.33
C GLU A 52 -7.30 -8.40 12.09
N LEU A 53 -8.07 -9.48 12.28
CA LEU A 53 -9.53 -9.45 12.27
C LEU A 53 -10.10 -9.67 13.67
N SER A 54 -11.31 -9.18 13.92
CA SER A 54 -11.95 -9.42 15.21
C SER A 54 -12.20 -10.92 15.44
N LYS A 55 -12.24 -11.36 16.71
CA LYS A 55 -12.55 -12.75 17.08
C LYS A 55 -13.87 -13.26 16.48
N LYS A 56 -14.81 -12.35 16.22
CA LYS A 56 -16.09 -12.68 15.58
C LYS A 56 -15.93 -12.88 14.08
N ALA A 57 -15.16 -12.01 13.43
CA ALA A 57 -14.88 -12.12 12.00
C ALA A 57 -14.09 -13.39 11.66
N THR A 58 -13.06 -13.71 12.45
CA THR A 58 -12.30 -14.96 12.30
C THR A 58 -13.18 -16.19 12.49
N ALA A 59 -13.98 -16.25 13.56
CA ALA A 59 -14.91 -17.36 13.79
C ALA A 59 -15.94 -17.53 12.66
N CYS A 60 -16.40 -16.43 12.06
CA CYS A 60 -17.33 -16.43 10.94
C CYS A 60 -16.67 -16.95 9.65
N LEU A 61 -15.45 -16.51 9.35
CA LEU A 61 -14.66 -17.02 8.22
C LEU A 61 -14.31 -18.50 8.37
N THR A 62 -13.96 -18.94 9.59
CA THR A 62 -13.74 -20.36 9.89
C THR A 62 -15.01 -21.19 9.72
N ALA A 63 -16.17 -20.67 10.10
CA ALA A 63 -17.45 -21.34 9.86
C ALA A 63 -17.81 -21.44 8.36
N LEU A 64 -17.28 -20.53 7.53
CA LEU A 64 -17.36 -20.57 6.06
C LEU A 64 -16.29 -21.46 5.41
N GLY A 65 -15.39 -22.06 6.21
CA GLY A 65 -14.35 -22.98 5.75
C GLY A 65 -13.01 -22.34 5.39
N PHE A 66 -12.72 -21.14 5.89
CA PHE A 66 -11.41 -20.50 5.77
C PHE A 66 -10.55 -20.73 7.01
N GLU A 67 -9.35 -21.25 6.82
CA GLU A 67 -8.31 -21.19 7.84
C GLU A 67 -7.70 -19.79 7.82
N VAL A 68 -8.04 -18.97 8.81
CA VAL A 68 -7.40 -17.68 9.01
C VAL A 68 -6.13 -17.92 9.83
N PRO A 69 -4.92 -17.73 9.27
CA PRO A 69 -3.67 -17.97 9.97
C PRO A 69 -3.49 -16.91 11.06
N GLY A 70 -3.57 -17.32 12.33
CA GLY A 70 -3.29 -16.44 13.48
C GLY A 70 -4.33 -16.43 14.60
N GLY A 71 -5.39 -17.25 14.50
CA GLY A 71 -6.55 -17.16 15.39
C GLY A 71 -6.83 -18.36 16.30
N THR A 72 -5.86 -19.16 16.75
CA THR A 72 -6.07 -20.18 17.80
C THR A 72 -4.76 -20.57 18.48
N GLU A 73 -4.81 -20.74 19.81
CA GLU A 73 -3.74 -20.89 20.82
C GLU A 73 -3.35 -19.51 21.41
N GLU A 74 -3.66 -19.09 22.64
CA GLU A 74 -4.05 -19.73 23.91
C GLU A 74 -4.97 -18.75 24.69
N GLU A 75 -6.05 -19.25 25.32
CA GLU A 75 -6.68 -18.75 26.58
C GLU A 75 -8.07 -19.42 26.73
N GLU A 76 -8.06 -20.73 27.00
CA GLU A 76 -9.12 -21.39 27.76
C GLU A 76 -8.46 -22.02 28.98
N GLU A 77 -8.53 -21.36 30.14
CA GLU A 77 -8.67 -21.98 31.47
C GLU A 77 -8.99 -20.90 32.53
N GLU A 78 -9.96 -21.22 33.42
CA GLU A 78 -10.60 -20.42 34.49
C GLU A 78 -11.63 -19.36 34.03
N GLU A 79 -12.92 -19.37 34.40
CA GLU A 79 -13.58 -19.84 35.62
C GLU A 79 -15.09 -20.07 35.36
N VAL A 80 -15.62 -21.19 35.86
CA VAL A 80 -17.05 -21.58 35.79
C VAL A 80 -17.69 -21.42 37.16
N GLU A 81 -18.94 -20.93 37.17
CA GLU A 81 -19.95 -20.86 38.25
C GLU A 81 -19.99 -19.61 39.15
N GLU A 82 -21.03 -18.78 39.00
CA GLU A 82 -22.15 -18.77 39.97
C GLU A 82 -23.44 -18.05 39.47
N LYS A 83 -24.47 -18.87 39.27
CA LYS A 83 -25.88 -18.75 39.72
C LYS A 83 -26.66 -17.43 39.53
N LYS A 84 -27.66 -17.54 38.64
CA LYS A 84 -29.11 -17.29 38.85
C LYS A 84 -29.51 -16.40 40.04
N ALA A 85 -30.19 -15.27 39.79
CA ALA A 85 -31.60 -15.04 40.19
C ALA A 85 -32.10 -13.61 39.90
N ALA A 86 -33.32 -13.54 39.33
CA ALA A 86 -34.36 -12.52 39.56
C ALA A 86 -34.07 -11.07 39.06
N LEU A 87 -35.01 -10.27 38.52
CA LEU A 87 -36.45 -10.36 38.34
C LEU A 87 -36.83 -9.25 37.32
N LYS A 88 -37.76 -9.57 36.41
CA LYS A 88 -38.84 -8.73 35.85
C LYS A 88 -38.72 -7.19 35.99
N ARG A 89 -38.88 -6.46 34.86
CA ARG A 89 -39.97 -5.46 34.64
C ARG A 89 -39.89 -4.78 33.24
N LYS A 90 -40.88 -5.07 32.39
CA LYS A 90 -41.51 -4.10 31.44
C LYS A 90 -42.60 -3.34 32.23
N PRO A 91 -43.07 -2.10 31.90
CA PRO A 91 -43.61 -1.76 30.57
C PRO A 91 -43.55 -0.28 30.06
N LYS A 92 -43.76 -0.15 28.74
CA LYS A 92 -44.55 0.85 27.95
C LYS A 92 -44.36 2.39 28.09
N GLY A 93 -44.18 3.00 26.91
CA GLY A 93 -44.62 4.36 26.47
C GLY A 93 -43.69 4.82 25.33
N LYS A 94 -44.03 5.03 24.04
CA LYS A 94 -45.15 5.61 23.26
C LYS A 94 -45.21 7.16 23.27
N ALA A 95 -44.51 7.78 22.32
CA ALA A 95 -44.81 9.00 21.53
C ALA A 95 -43.60 9.18 20.57
N LYS A 96 -43.64 9.24 19.23
CA LYS A 96 -44.45 9.92 18.19
C LYS A 96 -44.19 11.44 18.09
N ALA A 97 -43.85 11.85 16.86
CA ALA A 97 -43.80 13.20 16.26
C ALA A 97 -42.48 13.99 16.48
N LYS A 98 -41.98 14.83 15.57
CA LYS A 98 -42.23 15.17 14.16
C LYS A 98 -41.16 16.22 13.78
N GLU A 99 -40.72 16.19 12.53
CA GLU A 99 -40.19 17.27 11.64
C GLU A 99 -40.25 18.74 12.12
N VAL A 100 -39.28 19.55 11.61
CA VAL A 100 -39.20 21.01 11.28
C VAL A 100 -37.73 21.43 11.53
N GLU A 101 -36.86 21.74 10.56
CA GLU A 101 -36.81 22.79 9.50
C GLU A 101 -36.56 24.22 10.06
N GLU A 102 -35.82 25.03 9.28
CA GLU A 102 -35.34 26.44 9.47
C GLU A 102 -34.08 26.61 10.35
N GLU A 103 -32.93 27.09 9.86
CA GLU A 103 -32.58 28.25 9.00
C GLU A 103 -32.69 29.59 9.77
N GLU A 104 -31.54 30.17 10.13
CA GLU A 104 -31.29 31.56 10.55
C GLU A 104 -29.77 31.66 10.83
N GLU A 105 -29.06 32.76 10.64
CA GLU A 105 -29.10 33.88 9.70
C GLU A 105 -27.69 34.52 9.85
N GLU A 106 -27.29 35.28 8.85
CA GLU A 106 -26.00 35.99 8.79
C GLU A 106 -25.84 37.01 9.92
N GLU A 107 -24.64 37.14 10.48
CA GLU A 107 -24.13 38.45 10.92
C GLU A 107 -22.84 38.77 10.18
N VAL A 108 -22.99 39.71 9.24
CA VAL A 108 -21.93 40.49 8.60
C VAL A 108 -21.34 41.42 9.66
N ILE A 109 -20.04 41.31 9.92
CA ILE A 109 -19.25 42.34 10.58
C ILE A 109 -18.18 42.79 9.59
N GLU A 110 -18.43 43.92 8.95
CA GLU A 110 -17.40 44.75 8.31
C GLU A 110 -16.57 45.40 9.42
N GLU A 111 -15.30 45.01 9.56
CA GLU A 111 -14.27 45.92 10.01
C GLU A 111 -13.18 45.99 8.92
N GLU A 112 -13.09 47.17 8.29
CA GLU A 112 -11.95 47.59 7.49
C GLU A 112 -10.69 47.54 8.36
N ALA A 113 -9.83 46.55 8.08
CA ALA A 113 -8.41 46.64 8.37
C ALA A 113 -7.68 46.65 7.03
N GLU A 114 -7.33 47.85 6.57
CA GLU A 114 -6.26 48.04 5.60
C GLU A 114 -4.96 47.49 6.21
N GLU A 115 -4.49 46.32 5.77
CA GLU A 115 -3.06 45.97 5.85
C GLU A 115 -2.74 44.80 4.91
N GLU A 116 -1.86 45.09 3.95
CA GLU A 116 -1.05 44.21 3.12
C GLU A 116 -1.75 43.02 2.43
N VAL A 117 -1.84 43.12 1.09
CA VAL A 117 -1.99 41.95 0.20
C VAL A 117 -0.71 41.10 0.35
N ILE A 118 -0.64 40.35 1.44
CA ILE A 118 0.17 39.14 1.54
C ILE A 118 -0.38 38.26 0.41
N GLU A 119 0.48 37.84 -0.51
CA GLU A 119 0.11 36.85 -1.54
C GLU A 119 -0.51 35.65 -0.81
N GLY A 120 -1.84 35.60 -0.79
CA GLY A 120 -2.61 34.58 -0.08
C GLY A 120 -2.17 33.23 -0.58
N ASP A 121 -1.68 32.41 0.33
CA ASP A 121 -1.33 31.03 0.06
C ASP A 121 -2.60 30.26 -0.30
N GLU A 122 -2.49 29.20 -1.09
CA GLU A 122 -3.64 28.43 -1.62
C GLU A 122 -4.57 27.92 -0.49
N PHE A 123 -4.05 27.84 0.74
CA PHE A 123 -4.75 27.41 1.94
C PHE A 123 -5.58 28.49 2.64
N ASP A 124 -5.33 29.78 2.41
CA ASP A 124 -5.98 30.87 3.14
C ASP A 124 -7.47 31.01 2.77
N ASP A 125 -7.82 30.67 1.54
CA ASP A 125 -9.21 30.65 1.03
C ASP A 125 -9.94 29.33 1.35
N MET A 126 -9.24 28.30 1.82
CA MET A 126 -9.84 26.99 2.08
C MET A 126 -10.54 26.96 3.44
N ASP A 127 -11.79 26.46 3.42
CA ASP A 127 -12.55 26.17 4.63
C ASP A 127 -12.09 24.85 5.28
N ARG A 128 -12.52 24.60 6.53
CA ARG A 128 -12.24 23.35 7.25
C ARG A 128 -12.52 22.09 6.44
N ALA A 129 -13.52 22.09 5.57
CA ALA A 129 -13.88 20.93 4.75
C ALA A 129 -12.89 20.73 3.60
N ALA A 130 -12.48 21.80 2.93
CA ALA A 130 -11.45 21.82 1.90
C ALA A 130 -10.08 21.43 2.46
N LEU A 131 -9.69 21.96 3.63
CA LEU A 131 -8.43 21.61 4.29
C LEU A 131 -8.38 20.11 4.65
N LYS A 132 -9.47 19.54 5.17
CA LYS A 132 -9.55 18.09 5.42
C LYS A 132 -9.47 17.24 4.15
N LYS A 133 -10.11 17.69 3.07
CA LYS A 133 -10.01 17.02 1.77
C LYS A 133 -8.60 17.10 1.22
N TYR A 134 -7.91 18.23 1.39
CA TYR A 134 -6.52 18.40 0.96
C TYR A 134 -5.60 17.44 1.70
N ILE A 135 -5.70 17.37 3.04
CA ILE A 135 -4.97 16.41 3.88
C ILE A 135 -5.21 14.97 3.40
N ALA A 136 -6.46 14.60 3.14
CA ALA A 136 -6.80 13.26 2.68
C ALA A 136 -6.33 12.97 1.25
N THR A 137 -6.39 13.95 0.35
CA THR A 137 -6.01 13.78 -1.07
C THR A 137 -4.49 13.67 -1.21
N ASN A 138 -3.76 14.47 -0.45
CA ASN A 138 -2.29 14.49 -0.47
C ASN A 138 -1.67 13.54 0.55
N SER A 139 -2.48 12.76 1.28
CA SER A 139 -2.03 11.80 2.29
C SER A 139 -1.09 12.42 3.35
N LEU A 140 -1.36 13.66 3.75
CA LEU A 140 -0.57 14.34 4.78
C LEU A 140 -0.88 13.73 6.15
N ASP A 141 0.16 13.51 6.96
CA ASP A 141 0.04 12.97 8.34
C ASP A 141 -0.48 14.00 9.36
N VAL A 142 -1.49 14.80 8.97
CA VAL A 142 -2.08 15.86 9.80
C VAL A 142 -3.38 15.37 10.43
N LYS A 143 -3.41 15.30 11.78
CA LYS A 143 -4.63 15.01 12.54
C LYS A 143 -5.41 16.30 12.86
N VAL A 144 -6.63 16.38 12.35
CA VAL A 144 -7.55 17.51 12.59
C VAL A 144 -8.55 17.18 13.71
N PHE A 145 -8.48 17.93 14.81
CA PHE A 145 -9.41 17.79 15.93
C PHE A 145 -10.57 18.80 15.87
N LYS A 146 -11.66 18.53 16.60
CA LYS A 146 -12.87 19.39 16.58
C LYS A 146 -12.60 20.81 17.10
N GLY A 147 -11.63 20.98 18.00
CA GLY A 147 -11.24 22.27 18.58
C GLY A 147 -10.29 23.10 17.73
N ASP A 148 -9.82 22.60 16.59
CA ASP A 148 -8.57 23.08 15.99
C ASP A 148 -8.58 24.44 15.28
N THR A 149 -9.56 25.33 15.28
CA THR A 149 -9.57 26.51 14.34
C THR A 149 -9.22 26.14 12.87
N ASP A 150 -9.31 27.07 11.91
CA ASP A 150 -8.94 26.75 10.52
C ASP A 150 -7.47 27.12 10.27
N ASP A 151 -7.00 28.19 10.90
CA ASP A 151 -5.59 28.62 10.87
C ASP A 151 -4.65 27.55 11.44
N ALA A 152 -4.97 26.93 12.59
CA ALA A 152 -4.09 25.87 13.12
C ALA A 152 -4.13 24.58 12.28
N ILE A 153 -5.12 24.40 11.39
CA ILE A 153 -5.11 23.31 10.41
C ILE A 153 -4.23 23.71 9.22
N ARG A 154 -4.32 24.95 8.73
CA ARG A 154 -3.44 25.49 7.67
C ARG A 154 -1.98 25.42 8.09
N ASP A 155 -1.65 25.83 9.32
CA ASP A 155 -0.28 25.82 9.83
C ASP A 155 0.28 24.39 9.92
N LYS A 156 -0.53 23.41 10.34
CA LYS A 156 -0.12 22.00 10.33
C LYS A 156 0.07 21.46 8.91
N ILE A 157 -0.77 21.89 7.97
CA ILE A 157 -0.63 21.50 6.55
C ILE A 157 0.66 22.10 5.99
N ARG A 158 0.96 23.39 6.24
CA ARG A 158 2.22 24.02 5.84
C ARG A 158 3.42 23.33 6.47
N GLU A 159 3.37 23.05 7.78
CA GLU A 159 4.47 22.37 8.47
C GLU A 159 4.78 21.00 7.84
N VAL A 160 3.78 20.22 7.46
CA VAL A 160 4.01 18.90 6.83
C VAL A 160 4.32 19.01 5.33
N ALA A 161 3.65 19.90 4.61
CA ALA A 161 3.86 20.10 3.18
C ALA A 161 5.22 20.76 2.88
N ASP A 162 5.66 21.69 3.71
CA ASP A 162 7.00 22.30 3.60
C ASP A 162 8.08 21.31 4.05
N VAL A 163 7.81 20.42 5.01
CA VAL A 163 8.73 19.31 5.34
C VAL A 163 8.83 18.28 4.21
N GLU A 164 7.77 18.05 3.44
CA GLU A 164 7.83 17.20 2.22
C GLU A 164 8.54 17.86 1.03
N VAL A 165 8.66 19.20 0.99
CA VAL A 165 9.32 19.93 -0.12
C VAL A 165 10.72 20.44 0.25
N GLU A 166 11.06 20.58 1.53
CA GLU A 166 12.30 21.20 2.00
C GLU A 166 13.20 20.30 2.89
N GLU A 167 13.11 18.97 2.76
CA GLU A 167 14.17 18.03 3.22
C GLU A 167 14.70 17.10 2.11
N GLU A 168 14.91 17.65 0.90
CA GLU A 168 15.94 17.16 -0.03
C GLU A 168 17.30 17.85 0.25
N GLU A 169 17.60 18.21 1.50
CA GLU A 169 18.99 18.44 1.87
C GLU A 169 19.74 17.11 1.70
N GLU A 170 20.80 17.17 0.90
CA GLU A 170 21.73 16.09 0.56
C GLU A 170 22.21 15.31 1.79
N ASN A 171 21.40 14.39 2.32
CA ASN A 171 21.91 13.31 3.15
C ASN A 171 22.56 12.26 2.22
N THR A 172 23.63 12.70 1.57
CA THR A 172 24.64 11.82 0.99
C THR A 172 25.61 11.33 2.06
N GLY A 173 25.21 11.37 3.33
CA GLY A 173 25.78 10.57 4.40
C GLY A 173 25.43 9.11 4.11
N ASP A 174 26.27 8.48 3.29
CA ASP A 174 26.31 7.03 3.11
C ASP A 174 26.15 6.41 4.52
N GLU A 175 25.05 5.68 4.80
CA GLU A 175 24.58 5.22 6.13
C GLU A 175 25.65 4.53 7.00
N PHE A 176 26.76 4.12 6.40
CA PHE A 176 27.91 3.46 7.00
C PHE A 176 29.07 4.41 7.39
N ASP A 177 28.97 5.71 7.17
CA ASP A 177 30.04 6.68 7.47
C ASP A 177 30.29 6.89 8.96
N GLU A 178 29.26 6.70 9.79
CA GLU A 178 29.38 6.79 11.25
C GLU A 178 29.55 5.41 11.92
N MET A 179 29.41 4.33 11.15
CA MET A 179 29.49 2.97 11.68
C MET A 179 30.92 2.61 12.11
N ASP A 180 31.03 2.00 13.28
CA ASP A 180 32.29 1.41 13.74
C ASP A 180 32.63 0.13 12.97
N ARG A 181 33.86 -0.36 13.15
CA ARG A 181 34.34 -1.60 12.49
C ARG A 181 33.43 -2.81 12.69
N SER A 182 32.75 -2.91 13.82
CA SER A 182 31.89 -4.04 14.15
C SER A 182 30.56 -3.94 13.39
N ALA A 183 29.99 -2.74 13.33
CA ALA A 183 28.80 -2.41 12.56
C ALA A 183 29.05 -2.56 11.06
N LEU A 184 30.20 -2.09 10.55
CA LEU A 184 30.59 -2.27 9.14
C LEU A 184 30.65 -3.75 8.73
N LYS A 185 31.16 -4.63 9.61
CA LYS A 185 31.17 -6.07 9.35
C LYS A 185 29.78 -6.68 9.35
N LYS A 186 28.89 -6.23 10.25
CA LYS A 186 27.49 -6.68 10.27
C LYS A 186 26.78 -6.25 9.00
N TYR A 187 26.95 -4.99 8.58
CA TYR A 187 26.39 -4.44 7.35
C TYR A 187 26.84 -5.21 6.11
N ILE A 188 28.14 -5.53 6.00
CA ILE A 188 28.67 -6.38 4.92
C ILE A 188 28.00 -7.77 4.91
N ALA A 189 27.79 -8.36 6.09
CA ALA A 189 27.18 -9.69 6.23
C ALA A 189 25.67 -9.68 5.95
N SER A 190 24.92 -8.69 6.45
CA SER A 190 23.48 -8.56 6.21
C SER A 190 23.16 -8.31 4.74
N ASN A 191 24.00 -7.50 4.08
CA ASN A 191 23.76 -7.10 2.70
C ASN A 191 24.49 -8.02 1.69
N SER A 192 25.08 -9.12 2.17
CA SER A 192 25.78 -10.12 1.36
C SER A 192 26.84 -9.51 0.41
N LEU A 193 27.55 -8.47 0.86
CA LEU A 193 28.57 -7.78 0.07
C LEU A 193 29.86 -8.60 0.03
N ASP A 194 30.48 -8.77 -1.15
CA ASP A 194 31.78 -9.47 -1.30
C ASP A 194 32.96 -8.56 -0.93
N VAL A 195 32.96 -8.05 0.32
CA VAL A 195 34.00 -7.18 0.87
C VAL A 195 34.86 -7.94 1.88
N LYS A 196 36.15 -8.07 1.60
CA LYS A 196 37.13 -8.66 2.52
C LYS A 196 37.73 -7.60 3.45
N VAL A 197 37.45 -7.74 4.74
CA VAL A 197 38.00 -6.90 5.82
C VAL A 197 39.23 -7.57 6.44
N PHE A 198 40.40 -6.96 6.32
CA PHE A 198 41.66 -7.43 6.92
C PHE A 198 41.94 -6.73 8.24
N LYS A 199 42.72 -7.37 9.14
CA LYS A 199 43.03 -6.85 10.49
C LYS A 199 43.69 -5.47 10.47
N GLY A 200 44.45 -5.14 9.43
CA GLY A 200 45.13 -3.85 9.24
C GLY A 200 44.33 -2.79 8.47
N ASP A 201 43.13 -3.10 7.98
CA ASP A 201 42.29 -2.09 7.32
C ASP A 201 41.79 -1.07 8.36
N SER A 202 41.90 0.22 8.03
CA SER A 202 41.21 1.29 8.76
C SER A 202 39.71 1.24 8.46
N ASP A 203 38.91 1.86 9.32
CA ASP A 203 37.46 1.88 9.16
C ASP A 203 37.07 2.60 7.85
N ASP A 204 37.76 3.68 7.49
CA ASP A 204 37.60 4.37 6.19
C ASP A 204 37.91 3.46 5.00
N ALA A 205 38.95 2.62 5.08
CA ALA A 205 39.28 1.68 4.02
C ALA A 205 38.23 0.57 3.86
N ILE A 206 37.49 0.24 4.93
CA ILE A 206 36.37 -0.68 4.89
C ILE A 206 35.15 0.00 4.25
N ARG A 207 34.85 1.25 4.63
CA ARG A 207 33.78 2.07 4.03
C ARG A 207 33.97 2.27 2.53
N ASP A 208 35.19 2.56 2.09
CA ASP A 208 35.50 2.71 0.66
C ASP A 208 35.30 1.42 -0.13
N LYS A 209 35.60 0.26 0.45
CA LYS A 209 35.31 -1.04 -0.18
C LYS A 209 33.80 -1.33 -0.26
N ILE A 210 33.05 -0.91 0.77
CA ILE A 210 31.58 -0.99 0.75
C ILE A 210 31.04 -0.09 -0.37
N ARG A 211 31.45 1.19 -0.45
CA ARG A 211 31.09 2.13 -1.54
C ARG A 211 31.42 1.62 -2.94
N ALA A 212 32.52 0.89 -3.08
CA ALA A 212 32.94 0.34 -4.37
C ALA A 212 32.12 -0.89 -4.79
N THR A 213 31.47 -1.57 -3.85
CA THR A 213 30.67 -2.78 -4.09
C THR A 213 29.16 -2.51 -4.09
N THR A 214 28.71 -1.43 -3.45
CA THR A 214 27.35 -0.92 -3.59
C THR A 214 27.25 -0.13 -4.90
N PRO A 215 26.30 -0.46 -5.80
CA PRO A 215 26.12 0.31 -7.02
C PRO A 215 25.58 1.70 -6.68
N LYS A 216 26.47 2.71 -6.64
CA LYS A 216 26.02 4.11 -6.62
C LYS A 216 25.20 4.37 -7.89
N ALA A 217 23.97 4.87 -7.72
CA ALA A 217 23.21 5.49 -8.80
C ALA A 217 24.14 6.50 -9.48
N SER A 218 24.51 6.19 -10.73
CA SER A 218 25.69 6.77 -11.36
C SER A 218 25.50 8.25 -11.69
N LYS A 219 26.26 9.14 -11.02
CA LYS A 219 26.66 10.44 -11.60
C LYS A 219 27.93 10.20 -12.43
N LYS A 220 27.86 10.58 -13.72
CA LYS A 220 28.91 10.49 -14.74
C LYS A 220 30.26 11.05 -14.26
N GLY A 221 31.34 10.34 -14.59
CA GLY A 221 32.62 10.97 -14.98
C GLY A 221 33.88 10.37 -14.37
N GLY A 222 34.73 9.80 -15.22
CA GLY A 222 36.15 9.59 -14.92
C GLY A 222 36.57 8.14 -14.66
N SER A 223 36.92 7.42 -15.72
CA SER A 223 37.64 6.15 -15.62
C SER A 223 39.04 6.34 -15.04
N PRO A 224 39.52 5.39 -14.22
CA PRO A 224 40.78 4.73 -14.55
C PRO A 224 40.69 3.20 -14.49
N LYS A 225 41.76 2.59 -14.99
CA LYS A 225 41.85 1.30 -15.66
C LYS A 225 42.35 0.19 -14.72
N ARG A 226 41.88 -1.05 -14.98
CA ARG A 226 42.39 -2.39 -14.54
C ARG A 226 41.86 -2.86 -13.17
N GLY A 227 41.38 -4.10 -12.99
CA GLY A 227 41.29 -5.23 -13.91
C GLY A 227 40.61 -6.45 -13.29
N GLY A 228 40.04 -7.29 -14.16
CA GLY A 228 39.85 -8.73 -13.97
C GLY A 228 38.90 -9.21 -12.87
N LYS A 229 37.60 -9.34 -13.20
CA LYS A 229 36.77 -10.53 -12.92
C LYS A 229 35.45 -10.45 -13.70
N ALA A 230 34.88 -11.61 -14.00
CA ALA A 230 33.96 -11.87 -15.10
C ALA A 230 32.78 -10.89 -15.23
N LYS A 231 32.64 -10.30 -16.42
CA LYS A 231 31.43 -9.59 -16.82
C LYS A 231 30.29 -10.59 -16.87
N ASN A 232 29.34 -10.50 -15.94
CA ASN A 232 27.98 -10.90 -16.28
C ASN A 232 27.59 -9.98 -17.43
N ALA A 233 27.47 -10.56 -18.63
CA ALA A 233 27.08 -9.83 -19.82
C ALA A 233 25.78 -9.08 -19.49
N THR A 234 25.79 -7.75 -19.65
CA THR A 234 24.55 -6.99 -19.76
C THR A 234 23.65 -7.75 -20.75
N PRO A 235 22.40 -8.08 -20.38
CA PRO A 235 21.51 -8.78 -21.31
C PRO A 235 21.44 -7.97 -22.60
N GLU A 236 21.64 -8.64 -23.74
CA GLU A 236 21.76 -7.97 -25.06
C GLU A 236 20.48 -7.22 -25.45
N LYS A 237 19.36 -7.51 -24.78
CA LYS A 237 18.06 -6.86 -24.96
C LYS A 237 17.44 -6.54 -23.61
N THR A 238 16.84 -5.36 -23.52
CA THR A 238 15.95 -4.99 -22.43
C THR A 238 14.66 -5.81 -22.49
N ARG A 239 13.94 -5.91 -21.37
CA ARG A 239 12.69 -6.68 -21.31
C ARG A 239 11.61 -6.11 -22.24
N ALA A 240 11.56 -4.78 -22.39
CA ALA A 240 10.67 -4.12 -23.33
C ALA A 240 11.00 -4.49 -24.79
N GLU A 241 12.28 -4.60 -25.15
CA GLU A 241 12.70 -5.05 -26.49
C GLU A 241 12.34 -6.52 -26.73
N VAL A 242 12.55 -7.39 -25.72
CA VAL A 242 12.15 -8.80 -25.79
C VAL A 242 10.64 -8.92 -26.00
N PHE A 243 9.84 -8.19 -25.23
CA PHE A 243 8.39 -8.18 -25.37
C PHE A 243 7.95 -7.68 -26.74
N ASN A 244 8.56 -6.60 -27.24
CA ASN A 244 8.29 -6.06 -28.57
C ASN A 244 8.60 -7.08 -29.68
N ASP A 245 9.71 -7.81 -29.57
CA ASP A 245 10.07 -8.86 -30.52
C ASP A 245 9.02 -9.99 -30.53
N LEU A 246 8.57 -10.46 -29.36
CA LEU A 246 7.49 -11.45 -29.23
C LEU A 246 6.18 -10.98 -29.89
N MET A 247 5.83 -9.70 -29.70
CA MET A 247 4.64 -9.11 -30.31
C MET A 247 4.79 -8.97 -31.84
N LYS A 248 5.98 -8.68 -32.35
CA LYS A 248 6.29 -8.62 -33.80
C LYS A 248 6.29 -9.99 -34.47
N GLU A 249 6.68 -11.04 -33.75
CA GLU A 249 6.68 -12.43 -34.23
C GLU A 249 5.26 -13.02 -34.39
N GLY A 250 4.22 -12.27 -34.02
CA GLY A 250 2.82 -12.65 -34.18
C GLY A 250 2.01 -12.64 -32.90
N GLY A 251 2.62 -12.23 -31.78
CA GLY A 251 1.99 -12.22 -30.47
C GLY A 251 1.59 -13.61 -30.00
N GLY A 252 0.74 -13.67 -28.99
CA GLY A 252 0.44 -14.92 -28.29
C GLY A 252 -0.64 -14.74 -27.24
N THR A 253 -1.05 -15.84 -26.64
CA THR A 253 -1.76 -15.83 -25.36
C THR A 253 -0.85 -15.24 -24.28
N ARG A 254 -1.44 -14.82 -23.16
CA ARG A 254 -0.66 -14.25 -22.04
C ARG A 254 0.42 -15.22 -21.57
N ASP A 255 0.11 -16.51 -21.45
CA ASP A 255 1.03 -17.54 -20.97
C ASP A 255 2.18 -17.79 -21.95
N GLU A 256 1.91 -17.78 -23.26
CA GLU A 256 2.94 -17.89 -24.29
C GLU A 256 3.92 -16.70 -24.25
N LEU A 257 3.40 -15.49 -24.02
CA LEU A 257 4.22 -14.28 -23.90
C LEU A 257 5.08 -14.32 -22.64
N ILE A 258 4.53 -14.79 -21.51
CA ILE A 258 5.28 -14.97 -20.25
C ILE A 258 6.40 -15.99 -20.45
N ALA A 259 6.09 -17.15 -21.01
CA ALA A 259 7.07 -18.20 -21.28
C ALA A 259 8.16 -17.71 -22.25
N GLY A 260 7.78 -16.95 -23.29
CA GLY A 260 8.71 -16.32 -24.23
C GLY A 260 9.64 -15.31 -23.55
N MET A 261 9.11 -14.52 -22.62
CA MET A 261 9.90 -13.51 -21.91
C MET A 261 10.86 -14.15 -20.91
N HIS A 262 10.40 -15.14 -20.15
CA HIS A 262 11.23 -15.92 -19.22
C HIS A 262 12.37 -16.66 -19.95
N LYS A 263 12.09 -17.24 -21.13
CA LYS A 263 13.11 -17.93 -21.94
C LYS A 263 14.22 -17.00 -22.42
N ASN A 264 13.87 -15.78 -22.82
CA ASN A 264 14.81 -14.80 -23.37
C ASN A 264 15.53 -14.00 -22.28
N TYR A 265 14.96 -13.90 -21.07
CA TYR A 265 15.51 -13.16 -19.96
C TYR A 265 15.93 -14.10 -18.82
N LYS A 266 17.20 -14.55 -18.84
CA LYS A 266 17.76 -15.52 -17.89
C LYS A 266 18.09 -14.90 -16.52
N GLY A 267 17.06 -14.61 -15.73
CA GLY A 267 17.19 -13.94 -14.43
C GLY A 267 16.73 -14.77 -13.22
N GLY A 268 17.27 -15.98 -12.99
CA GLY A 268 17.00 -16.77 -11.77
C GLY A 268 15.53 -17.18 -11.54
N GLU A 269 15.24 -17.91 -10.47
CA GLU A 269 13.86 -18.38 -10.14
C GLU A 269 12.88 -17.23 -9.89
N SER A 270 13.38 -16.03 -9.53
CA SER A 270 12.57 -14.81 -9.42
C SER A 270 12.08 -14.25 -10.77
N SER A 271 12.50 -14.83 -11.91
CA SER A 271 12.15 -14.30 -13.23
C SER A 271 10.76 -14.67 -13.74
N GLU A 272 10.10 -15.71 -13.21
CA GLU A 272 8.76 -16.07 -13.68
C GLU A 272 7.70 -15.08 -13.19
N ALA A 273 7.66 -14.78 -11.89
CA ALA A 273 6.76 -13.79 -11.32
C ALA A 273 7.01 -12.40 -11.92
N GLU A 274 8.28 -12.03 -12.12
CA GLU A 274 8.64 -10.79 -12.80
C GLU A 274 8.17 -10.78 -14.26
N ALA A 275 8.29 -11.91 -14.99
CA ALA A 275 7.78 -12.01 -16.35
C ALA A 275 6.25 -11.88 -16.40
N GLN A 276 5.54 -12.51 -15.47
CA GLN A 276 4.09 -12.39 -15.33
C GLN A 276 3.64 -10.95 -15.09
N PHE A 277 4.33 -10.25 -14.17
CA PHE A 277 4.08 -8.85 -13.86
C PHE A 277 4.31 -7.97 -15.08
N GLN A 278 5.47 -8.09 -15.72
CA GLN A 278 5.83 -7.25 -16.86
C GLN A 278 4.95 -7.48 -18.09
N VAL A 279 4.64 -8.73 -18.45
CA VAL A 279 3.68 -9.02 -19.54
C VAL A 279 2.32 -8.43 -19.21
N GLY A 280 1.85 -8.56 -17.97
CA GLY A 280 0.59 -7.98 -17.52
C GLY A 280 0.56 -6.46 -17.66
N LEU A 281 1.63 -5.79 -17.21
CA LEU A 281 1.78 -4.34 -17.31
C LEU A 281 1.81 -3.87 -18.77
N PHE A 282 2.63 -4.49 -19.62
CA PHE A 282 2.76 -4.11 -21.03
C PHE A 282 1.47 -4.34 -21.81
N LEU A 283 0.80 -5.48 -21.62
CA LEU A 283 -0.47 -5.74 -22.28
C LEU A 283 -1.56 -4.75 -21.85
N ARG A 284 -1.69 -4.48 -20.54
CA ARG A 284 -2.66 -3.50 -20.03
C ARG A 284 -2.40 -2.11 -20.62
N LEU A 285 -1.14 -1.66 -20.64
CA LEU A 285 -0.77 -0.37 -21.19
C LEU A 285 -1.07 -0.28 -22.69
N LEU A 286 -0.66 -1.29 -23.47
CA LEU A 286 -0.86 -1.29 -24.93
C LEU A 286 -2.32 -1.47 -25.34
N ASP A 287 -3.11 -2.22 -24.58
CA ASP A 287 -4.56 -2.35 -24.79
C ASP A 287 -5.26 -1.02 -24.49
N THR A 288 -4.89 -0.35 -23.39
CA THR A 288 -5.42 0.98 -23.03
C THR A 288 -5.10 2.03 -24.11
N MET A 289 -3.90 1.97 -24.70
CA MET A 289 -3.50 2.85 -25.80
C MET A 289 -4.06 2.39 -27.18
N GLY A 290 -4.74 1.25 -27.25
CA GLY A 290 -5.33 0.73 -28.49
C GLY A 290 -4.32 0.19 -29.52
N TYR A 291 -3.09 -0.13 -29.10
CA TYR A 291 -2.03 -0.70 -29.97
C TYR A 291 -2.11 -2.22 -30.11
N VAL A 292 -2.85 -2.89 -29.24
CA VAL A 292 -3.03 -4.35 -29.26
C VAL A 292 -4.51 -4.66 -29.43
N LYS A 293 -4.79 -5.78 -30.09
CA LYS A 293 -6.12 -6.38 -30.15
C LYS A 293 -6.08 -7.77 -29.53
N THR A 294 -7.18 -8.15 -28.89
CA THR A 294 -7.37 -9.48 -28.31
C THR A 294 -8.39 -10.24 -29.15
N ASP A 295 -7.97 -11.38 -29.71
CA ASP A 295 -8.86 -12.26 -30.46
C ASP A 295 -9.76 -13.07 -29.50
N LYS A 296 -10.80 -13.73 -30.04
CA LYS A 296 -11.76 -14.52 -29.25
C LYS A 296 -11.12 -15.66 -28.44
N ASP A 297 -9.96 -16.12 -28.90
CA ASP A 297 -9.16 -17.18 -28.26
C ASP A 297 -8.24 -16.63 -27.16
N GLY A 298 -8.35 -15.34 -26.81
CA GLY A 298 -7.49 -14.69 -25.80
C GLY A 298 -6.07 -14.40 -26.28
N LYS A 299 -5.85 -14.43 -27.60
CA LYS A 299 -4.56 -14.13 -28.22
C LYS A 299 -4.39 -12.63 -28.44
N TYR A 300 -3.27 -12.08 -27.98
CA TYR A 300 -2.88 -10.69 -28.18
C TYR A 300 -2.04 -10.55 -29.45
N SER A 301 -2.36 -9.55 -30.27
CA SER A 301 -1.56 -9.20 -31.46
C SER A 301 -1.54 -7.68 -31.68
N LEU A 302 -0.47 -7.17 -32.29
CA LEU A 302 -0.37 -5.74 -32.62
C LEU A 302 -1.45 -5.35 -33.64
N LYS A 303 -2.13 -4.25 -33.37
CA LYS A 303 -3.05 -3.62 -34.31
C LYS A 303 -2.21 -2.97 -35.41
N LYS A 304 -2.40 -3.42 -36.64
CA LYS A 304 -1.80 -2.82 -37.84
C LYS A 304 -2.54 -1.55 -38.24
#